data_AF-A0A4S5AVB7-F1
#
_entry.id   AF-A0A4S5AVB7-F1
#
_cell.length_a   1.000
_cell.length_b   1.000
_cell.length_c   1.000
_cell.angle_alpha   90.00
_cell.angle_beta   90.00
_cell.angle_gamma   90.00
#
_symmetry.space_group_name_H-M   'P 1'
#
loop_
_entity.id
_entity.type
_entity.pdbx_description
1 polymer ?
#
loop_
_entity_poly.entity_id
_entity_poly.type
_entity_poly.pdbx_seq_one_letter_code
_entity_poly.pdbx_strand_id
1 'polypeptide(L)' 'QRATLGAPVQATDRTVLLPAAYDDHGRVSPLPGHAGHSQRLLAEADALLVVPPTGVLLATGDVVEVIGLASRYDTAGC' A
#
# COMPACT_ATOMS: atom_id res chain seq x y z
N GLN A 1 -8.32 5.71 4.08
CA GLN A 1 -9.30 4.88 3.34
C GLN A 1 -8.94 3.43 3.63
N ARG A 2 -9.86 2.48 3.56
CA ARG A 2 -9.58 1.09 4.00
C ARG A 2 -9.59 0.12 2.83
N ALA A 3 -8.69 -0.86 2.86
CA ALA A 3 -8.58 -1.92 1.86
C ALA A 3 -8.25 -3.28 2.52
N THR A 4 -8.52 -4.37 1.81
CA THR A 4 -8.21 -5.74 2.26
C THR A 4 -6.83 -6.16 1.77
N LEU A 5 -6.00 -6.71 2.66
CA LEU A 5 -4.67 -7.22 2.29
C LEU A 5 -4.76 -8.44 1.37
N GLY A 6 -4.04 -8.40 0.25
CA GLY A 6 -3.83 -9.54 -0.65
C GLY A 6 -2.65 -10.43 -0.21
N ALA A 7 -1.66 -9.86 0.48
CA ALA A 7 -0.48 -10.55 0.96
C ALA A 7 -0.17 -10.20 2.43
N PRO A 8 0.45 -11.12 3.20
CA PRO A 8 0.83 -10.84 4.58
C PRO A 8 1.93 -9.78 4.66
N VAL A 9 1.88 -8.94 5.70
CA VAL A 9 2.83 -7.84 5.94
C VAL A 9 3.32 -7.87 7.36
N GLN A 10 4.64 -7.97 7.54
CA GLN A 10 5.24 -7.91 8.86
C GLN A 10 5.33 -6.45 9.33
N ALA A 11 4.60 -6.10 10.39
CA ALA A 11 4.77 -4.82 11.04
C ALA A 11 6.09 -4.77 11.81
N THR A 12 6.68 -3.56 11.87
CA THR A 12 7.86 -3.29 12.68
C THR A 12 7.48 -2.50 13.94
N ASP A 13 8.48 -1.99 14.65
CA ASP A 13 8.36 -1.15 15.85
C ASP A 13 7.97 0.32 15.54
N ARG A 14 7.83 0.67 14.26
CA ARG A 14 7.50 2.01 13.78
C ARG A 14 6.46 1.94 12.69
N THR A 15 5.71 3.02 12.51
CA THR A 15 4.79 3.13 11.37
C THR A 15 5.61 3.15 10.09
N VAL A 16 5.25 2.30 9.13
CA VAL A 16 5.90 2.23 7.82
C VAL A 16 4.87 2.44 6.73
N LEU A 17 5.26 3.22 5.71
CA LEU A 17 4.50 3.38 4.47
C LEU A 17 5.13 2.51 3.39
N LEU A 18 4.36 1.55 2.89
CA LEU A 18 4.78 0.66 1.81
C LEU A 18 4.04 1.03 0.52
N PRO A 19 4.74 1.25 -0.60
CA PRO A 19 4.11 1.33 -1.91
C PRO A 19 3.31 0.04 -2.15
N ALA A 20 2.10 0.18 -2.68
CA ALA A 20 1.20 -0.95 -2.87
C ALA A 20 0.36 -0.77 -4.15
N ALA A 21 -0.03 -1.90 -4.72
CA ALA A 21 -0.91 -1.96 -5.88
C ALA A 21 -2.16 -2.77 -5.54
N TYR A 22 -3.27 -2.44 -6.21
CA TYR A 22 -4.48 -3.26 -6.15
C TYR A 22 -4.40 -4.40 -7.17
N ASP A 23 -4.92 -5.56 -6.80
CA ASP A 23 -5.18 -6.65 -7.75
C ASP A 23 -6.56 -6.51 -8.41
N ASP A 24 -6.85 -7.39 -9.37
CA ASP A 24 -8.13 -7.43 -10.10
C ASP A 24 -9.35 -7.72 -9.20
N HIS A 25 -9.11 -8.16 -7.96
CA HIS A 25 -10.14 -8.41 -6.94
C HIS A 25 -10.28 -7.26 -5.94
N GLY A 26 -9.56 -6.15 -6.15
CA GLY A 26 -9.58 -4.97 -5.28
C GLY A 26 -8.85 -5.16 -3.95
N ARG A 27 -8.00 -6.18 -3.82
CA ARG A 27 -7.13 -6.37 -2.65
C ARG A 27 -5.82 -5.64 -2.86
N VAL A 28 -5.26 -5.10 -1.78
CA VAL A 28 -4.01 -4.34 -1.82
C VAL A 28 -2.84 -5.21 -1.37
N SER A 29 -1.75 -5.19 -2.12
CA SER A 29 -0.51 -5.88 -1.76
C SER A 29 0.68 -4.95 -1.87
N PRO A 30 1.65 -5.00 -0.94
CA PRO A 30 2.85 -4.17 -1.03
C PRO A 30 3.66 -4.57 -2.26
N LEU A 31 4.17 -3.56 -2.97
CA LEU A 31 5.21 -3.75 -3.97
C LEU A 31 6.52 -4.14 -3.26
N PRO A 32 7.39 -4.93 -3.91
CA PRO A 32 8.69 -5.27 -3.34
C PRO A 32 9.55 -4.01 -3.17
N GLY A 33 9.84 -3.64 -1.91
CA GLY A 33 10.64 -2.48 -1.56
C GLY A 33 9.91 -1.47 -0.68
N HIS A 34 10.56 -0.34 -0.39
CA HIS A 34 10.02 0.72 0.46
C HIS A 34 10.17 2.08 -0.23
N ALA A 35 9.15 2.94 -0.09
CA ALA A 35 9.14 4.29 -0.68
C ALA A 35 10.38 5.10 -0.29
N GLY A 36 10.87 4.93 0.95
CA GLY A 36 12.04 5.63 1.47
C GLY A 36 13.37 5.26 0.79
N HIS A 37 13.46 4.10 0.13
CA HIS A 37 14.67 3.65 -0.56
C HIS A 37 14.58 3.79 -2.09
N SER A 38 13.37 3.83 -2.64
CA SER A 38 13.16 4.03 -4.08
C SER A 38 11.86 4.79 -4.32
N GLN A 39 11.98 6.10 -4.49
CA GLN A 39 10.84 6.97 -4.80
C GLN A 39 10.18 6.60 -6.14
N ARG A 40 10.90 5.93 -7.05
CA ARG A 40 10.34 5.38 -8.29
C ARG A 40 9.15 4.45 -8.03
N LEU A 41 9.16 3.69 -6.94
CA LEU A 41 8.06 2.78 -6.58
C LEU A 41 6.75 3.53 -6.33
N LEU A 42 6.80 4.80 -5.91
CA LEU A 42 5.59 5.63 -5.76
C LEU A 42 4.91 5.88 -7.10
N ALA A 43 5.69 5.91 -8.17
CA ALA A 43 5.18 6.17 -9.51
C ALA A 43 4.50 4.93 -10.11
N GLU A 44 4.78 3.74 -9.57
CA GLU A 44 4.24 2.44 -9.98
C GLU A 44 3.13 1.94 -9.03
N ALA A 45 2.94 2.60 -7.88
CA ALA A 45 1.97 2.24 -6.86
C ALA A 45 0.63 2.97 -7.07
N ASP A 46 -0.46 2.28 -6.75
CA ASP A 46 -1.81 2.86 -6.69
C ASP A 46 -2.09 3.50 -5.32
N ALA A 47 -1.39 3.02 -4.28
CA ALA A 47 -1.59 3.45 -2.92
C ALA A 47 -0.32 3.31 -2.07
N LEU A 48 -0.34 3.95 -0.90
CA LEU A 48 0.55 3.64 0.21
C LEU A 48 -0.22 2.86 1.27
N LEU A 49 0.26 1.67 1.59
CA LEU A 49 -0.19 0.90 2.74
C LEU A 49 0.35 1.51 4.03
N VAL A 50 -0.52 1.78 5.00
CA VAL A 50 -0.16 2.27 6.33
C VAL A 50 -0.01 1.08 7.27
N VAL A 51 1.22 0.70 7.58
CA VAL A 51 1.53 -0.40 8.50
C VAL A 51 1.74 0.16 9.90
N PRO A 52 0.90 -0.18 10.90
CA PRO A 52 1.04 0.31 12.27
C PRO A 52 2.25 -0.31 12.99
N PRO A 53 2.79 0.33 14.04
CA PRO A 53 3.98 -0.11 14.77
C PRO A 53 3.67 -1.23 15.78
N THR A 54 3.03 -2.32 15.34
CA THR A 54 2.58 -3.38 16.27
C THR A 54 3.62 -4.48 16.48
N GLY A 55 4.62 -4.60 15.59
CA GLY A 55 5.51 -5.76 15.55
C GLY A 55 4.82 -7.08 15.17
N VAL A 56 3.54 -7.05 14.83
CA VAL A 56 2.71 -8.22 14.54
C VAL A 56 2.58 -8.44 13.03
N LEU A 57 2.41 -9.70 12.62
CA LEU A 57 2.08 -10.05 11.25
C LEU A 57 0.63 -9.65 10.95
N LEU A 58 0.44 -8.78 9.97
CA LEU A 58 -0.86 -8.54 9.34
C LEU A 58 -1.09 -9.63 8.29
N ALA A 59 -2.20 -10.36 8.40
CA ALA A 59 -2.50 -11.51 7.56
C ALA A 59 -3.24 -11.11 6.27
N THR A 60 -3.17 -11.96 5.25
CA THR A 60 -4.04 -11.85 4.07
C THR A 60 -5.51 -11.86 4.52
N GLY A 61 -6.29 -10.93 3.99
CA GLY A 61 -7.70 -10.75 4.37
C GLY A 61 -7.92 -9.68 5.45
N ASP A 62 -6.89 -9.26 6.18
CA ASP A 62 -7.02 -8.19 7.17
C ASP A 62 -7.36 -6.87 6.48
N VAL A 63 -8.12 -6.03 7.18
CA VAL A 63 -8.48 -4.68 6.73
C VAL A 63 -7.48 -3.67 7.28
N VAL A 64 -6.92 -2.87 6.39
CA VAL A 64 -5.83 -1.93 6.68
C VAL A 64 -6.13 -0.55 6.13
N GLU A 65 -5.55 0.48 6.76
CA GLU A 65 -5.59 1.84 6.23
C GLU A 65 -4.61 1.99 5.06
N VAL A 66 -5.04 2.70 4.04
CA VAL A 66 -4.24 3.06 2.87
C VAL A 66 -4.44 4.53 2.52
N ILE A 67 -3.43 5.11 1.88
CA ILE A 67 -3.45 6.47 1.31
C ILE A 67 -3.44 6.30 -0.21
N GLY A 68 -4.49 6.75 -0.88
CA GLY A 68 -4.58 6.63 -2.33
C GLY A 68 -3.59 7.58 -3.00
N LEU A 69 -2.85 7.07 -3.97
CA LEU A 69 -2.04 7.92 -4.84
C LEU A 69 -2.90 8.30 -6.03
N ALA A 70 -2.88 9.57 -6.42
CA ALA A 70 -3.62 10.01 -7.60
C ALA A 70 -3.06 9.26 -8.83
N SER A 71 -3.94 8.55 -9.53
CA SER A 71 -3.57 7.88 -10.78
C SER A 71 -3.14 8.91 -11.83
N ARG A 72 -2.20 8.52 -12.69
CA ARG A 72 -1.66 9.35 -13.77
C ARG A 72 -2.67 9.69 -14.88
N TYR A 73 -3.93 9.29 -14.73
CA TYR A 73 -5.02 9.61 -15.63
C TYR A 73 -6.19 10.22 -14.87
N ASP A 74 -6.02 11.47 -14.45
CA ASP A 74 -7.11 12.44 -14.40
C ASP A 74 -6.81 13.56 -15.41
N THR A 75 -6.90 13.23 -16.70
CA THR A 75 -7.06 14.21 -17.79
C THR A 75 -8.40 14.01 -18.50
N ALA A 76 -9.37 13.40 -17.81
CA ALA A 76 -10.75 13.42 -18.27
C ALA A 76 -11.43 14.71 -17.81
N GLY A 77 -11.04 15.84 -18.41
CA GLY A 77 -11.79 17.08 -18.30
C GLY A 77 -10.96 18.36 -18.17
N CYS A 78 -10.24 18.73 -19.22
CA CYS A 78 -9.92 20.13 -19.54
C CYS A 78 -9.82 20.27 -21.06
#